data_AF-A0AAD7IGX2-F1
#
_entry.id   AF-A0AAD7IGX2-F1
#
_cell.length_a   1.000
_cell.length_b   1.000
_cell.length_c   1.000
_cell.angle_alpha   90.00
_cell.angle_beta   90.00
_cell.angle_gamma   90.00
#
_symmetry.space_group_name_H-M   'P 1'
#
loop_
_entity.id
_entity.type
_entity.pdbx_description
1 polymer ?
#
loop_
_entity_poly.entity_id
_entity_poly.type
_entity_poly.pdbx_seq_one_letter_code
_entity_poly.pdbx_strand_id
1 'polypeptide(L)'
;MTEVQKEAEVMNKRLLEIISTLSDSLVSEQSSLVSYNKSHISSNSFSMLPSKPKIFYGRDGELKEITEILAQDAPRITILGGAGMGKTSLARAALHDPESSARFPNQFFVSAEAAATVIELAALVGLHLGLEPGPDLTRCVVQYFAQQTNSCLLVLDNLETPWEPKLSRGGVEDFLSLLADVKHLALIITMRGSERPEKVRWTRPFLQPLQPLSNQAAQEIFEEITDDPYPSDEKAQLLKFTENMPLAVDLMAHLVDYEGLTNVLARWRAEKTATLSTGYDRNSNLDASIAMSYSSPRLTPGARELLSLLSILPDGLSDIELTQSNLPISDILSCKSVLLATSLAYKDTKSRLRSLVPVREHIQQFWPPSQ
;
A
#
# COMPACT_ATOMS: atom_id res chain seq x y z
N MET A 1 2.24 53.16 -3.17
CA MET A 1 1.30 52.02 -3.29
C MET A 1 -0.02 52.55 -3.78
N THR A 2 -0.49 52.03 -4.90
CA THR A 2 -1.75 52.41 -5.53
C THR A 2 -2.93 51.95 -4.69
N GLU A 3 -4.05 52.67 -4.79
CA GLU A 3 -5.30 52.43 -4.04
C GLU A 3 -5.81 50.98 -4.20
N VAL A 4 -5.63 50.41 -5.39
CA VAL A 4 -5.90 49.01 -5.73
C VAL A 4 -5.10 48.00 -4.88
N GLN A 5 -3.87 48.34 -4.50
CA GLN A 5 -3.00 47.46 -3.74
C GLN A 5 -3.38 47.43 -2.26
N LYS A 6 -3.91 48.55 -1.73
CA LYS A 6 -4.51 48.59 -0.38
C LYS A 6 -5.84 47.84 -0.32
N GLU A 7 -6.67 47.91 -1.36
CA GLU A 7 -7.92 47.14 -1.42
C GLU A 7 -7.66 45.63 -1.48
N ALA A 8 -6.64 45.20 -2.24
CA ALA A 8 -6.24 43.79 -2.30
C ALA A 8 -5.72 43.26 -0.95
N GLU A 9 -4.95 44.05 -0.21
CA GLU A 9 -4.47 43.68 1.14
C GLU A 9 -5.61 43.58 2.16
N VAL A 10 -6.57 44.51 2.11
CA VAL A 10 -7.77 44.48 2.97
C VAL A 10 -8.64 43.26 2.65
N MET A 11 -8.79 42.92 1.37
CA MET A 11 -9.58 41.76 0.94
C MET A 11 -8.89 40.44 1.33
N ASN A 12 -7.56 40.34 1.19
CA ASN A 12 -6.79 39.18 1.65
C ASN A 12 -6.88 39.00 3.17
N LYS A 13 -6.84 40.09 3.95
CA LYS A 13 -6.97 40.01 5.41
C LYS A 13 -8.35 39.51 5.83
N ARG A 14 -9.43 39.98 5.17
CA ARG A 14 -10.80 39.48 5.41
C ARG A 14 -10.97 38.01 5.04
N LEU A 15 -10.35 37.56 3.95
CA LEU A 15 -10.37 36.15 3.56
C LEU A 15 -9.70 35.26 4.62
N LEU A 16 -8.58 35.69 5.19
CA LEU A 16 -7.88 34.95 6.23
C LEU A 16 -8.69 34.86 7.53
N GLU A 17 -9.41 35.93 7.91
CA GLU A 17 -10.30 35.94 9.08
C GLU A 17 -11.53 35.03 8.89
N ILE A 18 -12.06 34.93 7.67
CA ILE A 18 -13.15 34.00 7.34
C ILE A 18 -12.66 32.54 7.38
N ILE A 19 -11.46 32.27 6.86
CA ILE A 19 -10.87 30.92 6.89
C ILE A 19 -10.59 30.49 8.33
N SER A 20 -10.11 31.38 9.20
CA SER A 20 -9.88 31.04 10.61
C SER A 20 -11.18 30.78 11.35
N THR A 21 -12.22 31.59 11.12
CA THR A 21 -13.55 31.37 11.77
C THR A 21 -14.24 30.10 11.28
N LEU A 22 -14.08 29.72 10.01
CA LEU A 22 -14.55 28.43 9.49
C LEU A 22 -13.78 27.26 10.11
N SER A 23 -12.46 27.40 10.29
CA SER A 23 -11.61 26.39 10.91
C SER A 23 -11.98 26.17 12.39
N ASP A 24 -12.22 27.25 13.14
CA ASP A 24 -12.64 27.18 14.54
C ASP A 24 -14.06 26.59 14.68
N SER A 25 -14.95 26.90 13.73
CA SER A 25 -16.30 26.33 13.69
C SER A 25 -16.26 24.81 13.44
N LEU A 26 -15.42 24.35 12.51
CA LEU A 26 -15.21 22.92 12.22
C LEU A 26 -14.63 22.15 13.42
N VAL A 27 -13.71 22.77 14.18
CA VAL A 27 -13.16 22.17 15.42
C VAL A 27 -14.24 22.11 16.52
N SER A 28 -15.11 23.12 16.62
CA SER A 28 -16.20 23.13 17.60
C SER A 28 -17.33 22.14 17.27
N GLU A 29 -17.63 21.91 15.99
CA GLU A 29 -18.59 20.89 15.53
C GLU A 29 -18.04 19.48 15.76
N GLN A 30 -16.76 19.23 15.52
CA GLN A 30 -16.12 17.96 15.87
C GLN A 30 -16.15 17.70 17.39
N SER A 31 -15.95 18.73 18.20
CA SER A 31 -15.97 18.63 19.68
C SER A 31 -17.36 18.34 20.25
N SER A 32 -18.42 18.89 19.63
CA SER A 32 -19.81 18.68 20.04
C SER A 32 -20.38 17.34 19.56
N LEU A 33 -19.97 16.85 18.39
CA LEU A 33 -20.31 15.51 17.90
C LEU A 33 -19.73 14.38 18.77
N VAL A 34 -18.54 14.58 19.37
CA VAL A 34 -17.92 13.62 20.29
C VAL A 34 -18.67 13.51 21.62
N SER A 35 -19.38 14.56 22.04
CA SER A 35 -20.10 14.59 23.33
C SER A 35 -21.52 14.04 23.24
N TYR A 36 -22.17 14.09 22.07
CA TYR A 36 -23.56 13.62 21.88
C TYR A 36 -23.70 12.11 21.64
N ASN A 37 -22.62 11.40 21.28
CA ASN A 37 -22.64 9.95 21.05
C ASN A 37 -22.49 9.09 22.32
N LYS A 38 -22.54 9.70 23.51
CA LYS A 38 -22.35 9.00 24.80
C LYS A 38 -23.60 8.32 25.37
N SER A 39 -24.75 8.41 24.70
CA SER A 39 -25.98 7.73 25.15
C SER A 39 -26.65 6.99 23.98
N HIS A 40 -26.68 5.66 24.12
CA HIS A 40 -27.41 4.70 23.27
C HIS A 40 -26.80 4.38 21.88
N ILE A 41 -25.63 3.74 21.87
CA ILE A 41 -25.33 2.77 20.81
C ILE A 41 -25.84 1.41 21.30
N SER A 42 -27.14 1.19 21.12
CA SER A 42 -27.71 -0.15 21.03
C SER A 42 -26.97 -0.92 19.93
N SER A 43 -26.63 -2.17 20.22
CA SER A 43 -25.97 -3.16 19.37
C SER A 43 -26.55 -3.27 17.94
N ASN A 44 -26.17 -2.35 17.08
CA ASN A 44 -26.21 -2.47 15.63
C ASN A 44 -24.78 -2.20 15.16
N SER A 45 -24.04 -3.28 14.95
CA SER A 45 -22.69 -3.28 14.41
C SER A 45 -22.72 -2.73 12.98
N PHE A 46 -22.60 -1.41 12.83
CA PHE A 46 -22.09 -0.86 11.59
C PHE A 46 -20.69 -1.45 11.40
N SER A 47 -20.54 -2.39 10.46
CA SER A 47 -19.23 -2.93 10.11
C SER A 47 -18.36 -1.76 9.62
N MET A 48 -17.30 -1.42 10.35
CA MET A 48 -16.30 -0.41 9.92
C MET A 48 -15.41 -0.93 8.78
N LEU A 49 -15.87 -1.93 8.04
CA LEU A 49 -15.10 -2.49 6.94
C LEU A 49 -15.03 -1.47 5.80
N PRO A 50 -13.85 -1.30 5.19
CA PRO A 50 -13.73 -0.52 3.96
C PRO A 50 -14.59 -1.16 2.87
N SER A 51 -15.04 -0.37 1.89
CA SER A 51 -15.86 -0.87 0.78
C SER A 51 -15.17 -1.97 -0.02
N LYS A 52 -15.93 -2.83 -0.68
CA LYS A 52 -15.37 -3.75 -1.68
C LYS A 52 -14.72 -2.95 -2.82
N PRO A 53 -13.56 -3.36 -3.36
CA PRO A 53 -13.02 -2.76 -4.58
C PRO A 53 -14.06 -2.85 -5.71
N LYS A 54 -14.31 -1.73 -6.40
CA LYS A 54 -15.31 -1.66 -7.49
C LYS A 54 -14.77 -2.23 -8.79
N ILE A 55 -13.52 -1.90 -9.10
CA ILE A 55 -12.77 -2.37 -10.26
C ILE A 55 -11.71 -3.34 -9.73
N PHE A 56 -11.85 -4.62 -10.04
CA PHE A 56 -11.01 -5.67 -9.48
C PHE A 56 -10.86 -6.81 -10.49
N TYR A 57 -9.81 -6.73 -11.32
CA TYR A 57 -9.51 -7.69 -12.38
C TYR A 57 -8.14 -8.34 -12.16
N GLY A 58 -7.99 -9.59 -12.64
CA GLY A 58 -6.69 -10.27 -12.71
C GLY A 58 -6.13 -10.77 -11.38
N ARG A 59 -6.97 -10.91 -10.35
CA ARG A 59 -6.59 -11.37 -9.00
C ARG A 59 -7.44 -12.54 -8.50
N ASP A 60 -8.23 -13.17 -9.38
CA ASP A 60 -9.12 -14.27 -9.02
C ASP A 60 -8.36 -15.49 -8.48
N GLY A 61 -7.16 -15.75 -9.02
CA GLY A 61 -6.28 -16.82 -8.56
C GLY A 61 -5.80 -16.60 -7.13
N GLU A 62 -5.22 -15.43 -6.85
CA GLU A 62 -4.75 -15.08 -5.51
C GLU A 62 -5.90 -14.97 -4.50
N LEU A 63 -7.06 -14.44 -4.91
CA LEU A 63 -8.25 -14.40 -4.07
C LEU A 63 -8.71 -15.82 -3.70
N LYS A 64 -8.76 -16.72 -4.69
CA LYS A 64 -9.11 -18.12 -4.46
C LYS A 64 -8.13 -18.80 -3.49
N GLU A 65 -6.82 -18.62 -3.68
CA GLU A 65 -5.81 -19.14 -2.76
C GLU A 65 -6.03 -18.62 -1.33
N ILE A 66 -6.34 -17.33 -1.17
CA ILE A 66 -6.66 -16.75 0.15
C ILE A 66 -7.90 -17.41 0.75
N THR A 67 -8.99 -17.57 -0.01
CA THR A 67 -10.23 -18.20 0.49
C THR A 67 -10.00 -19.67 0.90
N GLU A 68 -9.22 -20.42 0.14
CA GLU A 68 -8.85 -21.80 0.46
C GLU A 68 -8.00 -21.89 1.74
N ILE A 69 -7.07 -20.94 1.94
CA ILE A 69 -6.30 -20.86 3.19
C ILE A 69 -7.21 -20.45 4.36
N LEU A 70 -8.13 -19.51 4.14
CA LEU A 70 -9.07 -19.04 5.16
C LEU A 70 -10.02 -20.15 5.64
N ALA A 71 -10.26 -21.17 4.83
CA ALA A 71 -11.04 -22.36 5.21
C ALA A 71 -10.32 -23.28 6.23
N GLN A 72 -9.02 -23.09 6.47
CA GLN A 72 -8.24 -23.83 7.47
C GLN A 72 -8.46 -23.28 8.89
N ASP A 73 -8.00 -24.02 9.90
CA ASP A 73 -8.05 -23.58 11.30
C ASP A 73 -6.98 -22.53 11.59
N ALA A 74 -7.38 -21.42 12.23
CA ALA A 74 -6.48 -20.32 12.62
C ALA A 74 -5.50 -19.86 11.51
N PRO A 75 -5.99 -19.44 10.32
CA PRO A 75 -5.14 -19.11 9.20
C PRO A 75 -4.36 -17.81 9.44
N ARG A 76 -3.09 -17.80 9.02
CA ARG A 76 -2.14 -16.67 9.09
C ARG A 76 -1.61 -16.40 7.70
N ILE A 77 -2.03 -15.30 7.08
CA ILE A 77 -1.75 -14.99 5.68
C ILE A 77 -0.96 -13.69 5.59
N THR A 78 0.06 -13.68 4.72
CA THR A 78 0.78 -12.46 4.32
C THR A 78 0.48 -12.15 2.87
N ILE A 79 -0.08 -10.98 2.59
CA ILE A 79 -0.19 -10.43 1.23
C ILE A 79 0.99 -9.49 1.02
N LEU A 80 1.97 -9.95 0.24
CA LEU A 80 3.24 -9.28 0.03
C LEU A 80 3.35 -8.72 -1.39
N GLY A 81 4.29 -7.82 -1.64
CA GLY A 81 4.54 -7.27 -2.97
C GLY A 81 4.99 -5.80 -2.95
N GLY A 82 5.41 -5.31 -4.12
CA GLY A 82 5.83 -3.93 -4.31
C GLY A 82 4.75 -2.89 -4.00
N ALA A 83 5.15 -1.62 -3.97
CA ALA A 83 4.21 -0.50 -3.87
C ALA A 83 3.25 -0.52 -5.08
N GLY A 84 1.98 -0.15 -4.87
CA GLY A 84 0.98 -0.10 -5.95
C GLY A 84 0.53 -1.45 -6.54
N MET A 85 0.93 -2.59 -5.95
CA MET A 85 0.60 -3.94 -6.47
C MET A 85 -0.82 -4.44 -6.16
N GLY A 86 -1.65 -3.63 -5.47
CA GLY A 86 -3.04 -4.00 -5.16
C GLY A 86 -3.20 -4.89 -3.92
N LYS A 87 -2.22 -4.92 -3.00
CA LYS A 87 -2.27 -5.71 -1.76
C LYS A 87 -3.51 -5.41 -0.91
N THR A 88 -3.75 -4.13 -0.64
CA THR A 88 -4.93 -3.64 0.11
C THR A 88 -6.22 -4.00 -0.60
N SER A 89 -6.30 -3.84 -1.93
CA SER A 89 -7.48 -4.22 -2.72
C SER A 89 -7.76 -5.72 -2.62
N LEU A 90 -6.74 -6.57 -2.70
CA LEU A 90 -6.88 -8.02 -2.53
C LEU A 90 -7.35 -8.39 -1.11
N ALA A 91 -6.80 -7.76 -0.07
CA ALA A 91 -7.23 -7.99 1.31
C ALA A 91 -8.70 -7.60 1.51
N ARG A 92 -9.13 -6.47 0.93
CA ARG A 92 -10.53 -6.03 0.94
C ARG A 92 -11.43 -6.99 0.16
N ALA A 93 -11.00 -7.47 -1.00
CA ALA A 93 -11.75 -8.47 -1.76
C ALA A 93 -11.96 -9.76 -0.96
N ALA A 94 -10.94 -10.23 -0.24
CA ALA A 94 -11.02 -11.40 0.62
C ALA A 94 -11.97 -11.24 1.81
N LEU A 95 -12.03 -10.04 2.43
CA LEU A 95 -13.02 -9.73 3.47
C LEU A 95 -14.46 -9.82 2.95
N HIS A 96 -14.69 -9.26 1.76
CA HIS A 96 -16.02 -9.24 1.11
C HIS A 96 -16.36 -10.52 0.35
N ASP A 97 -15.49 -11.54 0.39
CA ASP A 97 -15.79 -12.84 -0.18
C ASP A 97 -16.94 -13.53 0.60
N PRO A 98 -17.93 -14.12 -0.09
CA PRO A 98 -19.07 -14.76 0.58
C PRO A 98 -18.68 -15.89 1.55
N GLU A 99 -17.66 -16.69 1.22
CA GLU A 99 -17.21 -17.79 2.07
C GLU A 99 -16.48 -17.27 3.31
N SER A 100 -15.62 -16.26 3.14
CA SER A 100 -14.99 -15.54 4.24
C SER A 100 -16.03 -14.93 5.18
N SER A 101 -17.05 -14.26 4.63
CA SER A 101 -18.09 -13.60 5.41
C SER A 101 -18.99 -14.57 6.16
N ALA A 102 -19.29 -15.73 5.58
CA ALA A 102 -20.04 -16.77 6.27
C ALA A 102 -19.22 -17.40 7.42
N ARG A 103 -17.90 -17.56 7.24
CA ARG A 103 -17.02 -18.18 8.23
C ARG A 103 -16.65 -17.24 9.38
N PHE A 104 -16.42 -15.97 9.08
CA PHE A 104 -15.98 -14.97 10.04
C PHE A 104 -17.06 -13.89 10.16
N PRO A 105 -18.04 -14.03 11.07
CA PRO A 105 -19.05 -12.99 11.28
C PRO A 105 -18.46 -11.72 11.87
N ASN A 106 -17.34 -11.84 12.59
CA ASN A 106 -16.61 -10.72 13.17
C ASN A 106 -15.37 -10.41 12.34
N GLN A 107 -15.43 -9.39 11.51
CA GLN A 107 -14.31 -8.99 10.65
C GLN A 107 -13.84 -7.58 11.00
N PHE A 108 -12.53 -7.39 11.00
CA PHE A 108 -11.87 -6.15 11.34
C PHE A 108 -10.83 -5.83 10.29
N PHE A 109 -10.82 -4.58 9.82
CA PHE A 109 -9.80 -4.05 8.93
C PHE A 109 -9.17 -2.85 9.62
N VAL A 110 -7.88 -2.91 9.90
CA VAL A 110 -7.13 -1.86 10.57
C VAL A 110 -5.96 -1.46 9.70
N SER A 111 -5.93 -0.20 9.26
CA SER A 111 -4.75 0.38 8.62
C SER A 111 -3.72 0.72 9.69
N ALA A 112 -2.52 0.17 9.55
CA ALA A 112 -1.36 0.45 10.41
C ALA A 112 -0.54 1.66 9.92
N GLU A 113 -0.98 2.35 8.87
CA GLU A 113 -0.23 3.44 8.24
C GLU A 113 0.06 4.61 9.21
N ALA A 114 -0.78 4.82 10.21
CA ALA A 114 -0.60 5.85 11.23
C ALA A 114 0.17 5.38 12.48
N ALA A 115 0.65 4.14 12.52
CA ALA A 115 1.40 3.59 13.66
C ALA A 115 2.89 3.42 13.32
N ALA A 116 3.75 4.16 14.01
CA ALA A 116 5.20 4.01 13.95
C ALA A 116 5.73 2.98 14.97
N THR A 117 4.93 2.64 15.98
CA THR A 117 5.32 1.71 17.07
C THR A 117 4.28 0.63 17.32
N VAL A 118 4.69 -0.44 18.03
CA VAL A 118 3.77 -1.50 18.50
C VAL A 118 2.65 -0.97 19.41
N ILE A 119 2.92 0.05 20.23
CA ILE A 119 1.93 0.63 21.14
C ILE A 119 0.84 1.37 20.33
N GLU A 120 1.25 2.14 19.33
CA GLU A 120 0.34 2.83 18.42
C GLU A 120 -0.46 1.83 17.58
N LEU A 121 0.18 0.74 17.10
CA LEU A 121 -0.53 -0.33 16.40
C LEU A 121 -1.60 -0.97 17.29
N ALA A 122 -1.27 -1.30 18.53
CA ALA A 122 -2.23 -1.85 19.48
C ALA A 122 -3.35 -0.86 19.81
N ALA A 123 -3.05 0.45 19.87
CA ALA A 123 -4.05 1.50 20.07
C ALA A 123 -5.00 1.62 18.86
N LEU A 124 -4.49 1.55 17.63
CA LEU A 124 -5.33 1.54 16.42
C LEU A 124 -6.25 0.33 16.39
N VAL A 125 -5.73 -0.87 16.69
CA VAL A 125 -6.57 -2.07 16.79
C VAL A 125 -7.58 -1.91 17.93
N GLY A 126 -7.15 -1.49 19.11
CA GLY A 126 -8.02 -1.26 20.26
C GLY A 126 -9.17 -0.31 19.98
N LEU A 127 -8.92 0.78 19.24
CA LEU A 127 -9.95 1.72 18.80
C LEU A 127 -11.04 1.04 17.95
N HIS A 128 -10.66 0.19 16.99
CA HIS A 128 -11.62 -0.56 16.16
C HIS A 128 -12.40 -1.61 16.96
N LEU A 129 -11.83 -2.07 18.08
CA LEU A 129 -12.47 -3.00 19.01
C LEU A 129 -13.31 -2.30 20.08
N GLY A 130 -13.31 -0.96 20.13
CA GLY A 130 -13.97 -0.19 21.19
C GLY A 130 -13.33 -0.33 22.56
N LEU A 131 -12.02 -0.62 22.62
CA LEU A 131 -11.25 -0.70 23.85
C LEU A 131 -10.84 0.69 24.34
N GLU A 132 -10.97 0.92 25.64
CA GLU A 132 -10.51 2.16 26.27
C GLU A 132 -8.98 2.25 26.22
N PRO A 133 -8.42 3.45 25.99
CA PRO A 133 -6.98 3.67 26.10
C PRO A 133 -6.48 3.30 27.50
N GLY A 134 -5.35 2.62 27.58
CA GLY A 134 -4.81 2.18 28.86
C GLY A 134 -3.42 1.55 28.77
N PRO A 135 -2.83 1.17 29.91
CA PRO A 135 -1.59 0.40 29.92
C PRO A 135 -1.84 -0.98 29.30
N ASP A 136 -0.81 -1.53 28.64
CA ASP A 136 -0.80 -2.91 28.11
C ASP A 136 -1.89 -3.21 27.06
N LEU A 137 -2.16 -2.24 26.18
CA LEU A 137 -3.15 -2.37 25.10
C LEU A 137 -2.93 -3.60 24.21
N THR A 138 -1.68 -4.01 23.99
CA THR A 138 -1.34 -5.25 23.27
C THR A 138 -2.02 -6.45 23.91
N ARG A 139 -1.95 -6.59 25.23
CA ARG A 139 -2.60 -7.65 25.99
C ARG A 139 -4.12 -7.51 25.97
N CYS A 140 -4.65 -6.30 26.12
CA CYS A 140 -6.09 -6.05 26.06
C CYS A 140 -6.68 -6.47 24.71
N VAL A 141 -6.00 -6.17 23.60
CA VAL A 141 -6.41 -6.60 22.25
C VAL A 141 -6.40 -8.13 22.13
N VAL A 142 -5.32 -8.78 22.57
CA VAL A 142 -5.22 -10.26 22.53
C VAL A 142 -6.32 -10.90 23.39
N GLN A 143 -6.59 -10.34 24.56
CA GLN A 143 -7.65 -10.80 25.46
C GLN A 143 -9.04 -10.61 24.86
N TYR A 144 -9.30 -9.47 24.20
CA TYR A 144 -10.55 -9.22 23.49
C TYR A 144 -10.82 -10.33 22.50
N PHE A 145 -9.84 -10.67 21.64
CA PHE A 145 -9.99 -11.74 20.68
C PHE A 145 -10.14 -13.08 21.38
N ALA A 146 -9.28 -13.43 22.35
CA ALA A 146 -9.35 -14.71 23.06
C ALA A 146 -10.68 -15.00 23.77
N GLN A 147 -11.45 -13.97 24.11
CA GLN A 147 -12.77 -14.08 24.74
C GLN A 147 -13.93 -14.20 23.75
N GLN A 148 -13.70 -14.04 22.44
CA GLN A 148 -14.75 -14.20 21.44
C GLN A 148 -15.19 -15.66 21.34
N THR A 149 -16.49 -15.85 21.19
CA THR A 149 -17.08 -17.18 20.95
C THR A 149 -17.10 -17.54 19.47
N ASN A 150 -17.23 -16.54 18.60
CA ASN A 150 -17.25 -16.68 17.15
C ASN A 150 -15.84 -16.51 16.56
N SER A 151 -15.61 -17.12 15.40
CA SER A 151 -14.39 -16.89 14.64
C SER A 151 -14.27 -15.43 14.20
N CYS A 152 -13.08 -14.86 14.35
CA CYS A 152 -12.77 -13.49 13.96
C CYS A 152 -11.77 -13.48 12.80
N LEU A 153 -11.87 -12.50 11.92
CA LEU A 153 -10.85 -12.20 10.90
C LEU A 153 -10.32 -10.79 11.14
N LEU A 154 -9.03 -10.68 11.38
CA LEU A 154 -8.33 -9.40 11.51
C LEU A 154 -7.41 -9.20 10.31
N VAL A 155 -7.60 -8.08 9.60
CA VAL A 155 -6.69 -7.58 8.57
C VAL A 155 -5.89 -6.42 9.15
N LEU A 156 -4.56 -6.54 9.15
CA LEU A 156 -3.63 -5.43 9.41
C LEU A 156 -3.01 -4.98 8.10
N ASP A 157 -3.48 -3.84 7.58
CA ASP A 157 -3.02 -3.27 6.30
C ASP A 157 -1.84 -2.33 6.51
N ASN A 158 -0.89 -2.28 5.58
CA ASN A 158 0.31 -1.43 5.64
C ASN A 158 1.16 -1.66 6.91
N LEU A 159 1.33 -2.92 7.31
CA LEU A 159 2.05 -3.28 8.54
C LEU A 159 3.55 -2.98 8.46
N GLU A 160 4.10 -2.67 7.28
CA GLU A 160 5.48 -2.22 7.14
C GLU A 160 5.77 -0.95 7.97
N THR A 161 4.80 -0.06 8.18
CA THR A 161 5.04 1.21 8.88
C THR A 161 5.53 1.00 10.33
N PRO A 162 4.84 0.22 11.18
CA PRO A 162 5.35 -0.07 12.53
C PRO A 162 6.43 -1.17 12.55
N TRP A 163 6.51 -2.03 11.52
CA TRP A 163 7.41 -3.18 11.51
C TRP A 163 8.81 -2.91 10.95
N GLU A 164 8.96 -2.04 9.95
CA GLU A 164 10.26 -1.75 9.33
C GLU A 164 11.28 -1.09 10.27
N PRO A 165 10.89 -0.14 11.15
CA PRO A 165 11.85 0.47 12.08
C PRO A 165 12.46 -0.56 13.01
N LYS A 166 13.80 -0.69 12.99
CA LYS A 166 14.54 -1.72 13.75
C LYS A 166 14.20 -1.78 15.24
N LEU A 167 13.96 -0.62 15.86
CA LEU A 167 13.63 -0.52 17.29
C LEU A 167 12.21 -1.02 17.61
N SER A 168 11.28 -0.94 16.66
CA SER A 168 9.88 -1.36 16.84
C SER A 168 9.65 -2.81 16.38
N ARG A 169 10.42 -3.26 15.37
CA ARG A 169 10.25 -4.56 14.70
C ARG A 169 10.06 -5.74 15.66
N GLY A 170 10.94 -5.88 16.64
CA GLY A 170 10.88 -6.99 17.59
C GLY A 170 9.58 -7.03 18.39
N GLY A 171 9.09 -5.86 18.84
CA GLY A 171 7.84 -5.74 19.59
C GLY A 171 6.60 -5.96 18.73
N VAL A 172 6.60 -5.49 17.47
CA VAL A 172 5.52 -5.81 16.52
C VAL A 172 5.46 -7.31 16.27
N GLU A 173 6.59 -7.98 16.07
CA GLU A 173 6.63 -9.43 15.89
C GLU A 173 6.15 -10.19 17.14
N ASP A 174 6.49 -9.73 18.34
CA ASP A 174 5.97 -10.32 19.58
C ASP A 174 4.44 -10.15 19.68
N PHE A 175 3.92 -8.97 19.31
CA PHE A 175 2.48 -8.73 19.31
C PHE A 175 1.74 -9.60 18.27
N LEU A 176 2.29 -9.74 17.06
CA LEU A 176 1.74 -10.66 16.05
C LEU A 176 1.77 -12.11 16.51
N SER A 177 2.82 -12.53 17.23
CA SER A 177 2.91 -13.87 17.81
C SER A 177 1.79 -14.11 18.83
N LEU A 178 1.53 -13.14 19.72
CA LEU A 178 0.43 -13.22 20.70
C LEU A 178 -0.94 -13.29 20.02
N LEU A 179 -1.17 -12.51 18.96
CA LEU A 179 -2.40 -12.62 18.16
C LEU A 179 -2.48 -13.99 17.47
N ALA A 180 -1.36 -14.50 16.98
CA ALA A 180 -1.32 -15.77 16.27
C ALA A 180 -1.65 -16.97 17.16
N ASP A 181 -1.40 -16.89 18.48
CA ASP A 181 -1.76 -17.92 19.46
C ASP A 181 -3.28 -18.01 19.73
N VAL A 182 -4.07 -17.03 19.30
CA VAL A 182 -5.54 -17.06 19.44
C VAL A 182 -6.16 -18.01 18.39
N LYS A 183 -6.66 -19.16 18.85
CA LYS A 183 -7.13 -20.27 18.00
C LYS A 183 -8.28 -19.96 17.04
N HIS A 184 -9.15 -19.03 17.38
CA HIS A 184 -10.33 -18.69 16.57
C HIS A 184 -10.18 -17.32 15.89
N LEU A 185 -9.01 -16.68 16.00
CA LEU A 185 -8.65 -15.52 15.20
C LEU A 185 -8.01 -16.03 13.91
N ALA A 186 -8.41 -15.49 12.77
CA ALA A 186 -7.71 -15.50 11.49
C ALA A 186 -6.98 -14.16 11.32
N LEU A 187 -5.77 -14.19 10.74
CA LEU A 187 -4.95 -13.00 10.56
C LEU A 187 -4.53 -12.89 9.09
N ILE A 188 -4.81 -11.74 8.49
CA ILE A 188 -4.22 -11.32 7.22
C ILE A 188 -3.38 -10.07 7.51
N ILE A 189 -2.17 -10.04 7.00
CA ILE A 189 -1.37 -8.82 7.00
C ILE A 189 -1.04 -8.42 5.56
N THR A 190 -0.98 -7.13 5.27
CA THR A 190 -0.40 -6.62 4.04
C THR A 190 0.89 -5.88 4.34
N MET A 191 1.93 -6.14 3.53
CA MET A 191 3.23 -5.49 3.71
C MET A 191 3.97 -5.29 2.39
N ARG A 192 4.77 -4.23 2.32
CA ARG A 192 5.71 -4.00 1.21
C ARG A 192 6.91 -4.94 1.25
N GLY A 193 7.33 -5.38 0.08
CA GLY A 193 8.46 -6.29 -0.08
C GLY A 193 8.03 -7.75 -0.11
N SER A 194 9.00 -8.66 0.08
CA SER A 194 8.79 -10.11 0.07
C SER A 194 9.18 -10.80 1.38
N GLU A 195 9.51 -10.01 2.41
CA GLU A 195 9.93 -10.48 3.72
C GLU A 195 8.73 -10.64 4.65
N ARG A 196 8.70 -11.72 5.44
CA ARG A 196 7.62 -12.01 6.40
C ARG A 196 8.12 -11.74 7.83
N PRO A 197 7.26 -11.25 8.74
CA PRO A 197 7.57 -11.22 10.17
C PRO A 197 7.94 -12.61 10.70
N GLU A 198 9.02 -12.72 11.48
CA GLU A 198 9.66 -14.02 11.76
C GLU A 198 8.98 -14.84 12.86
N LYS A 199 8.40 -14.17 13.87
CA LYS A 199 7.84 -14.83 15.07
C LYS A 199 6.45 -15.45 14.88
N VAL A 200 5.92 -15.46 13.66
CA VAL A 200 4.61 -16.04 13.33
C VAL A 200 4.79 -17.28 12.45
N ARG A 201 4.12 -18.38 12.82
CA ARG A 201 3.99 -19.54 11.93
C ARG A 201 2.92 -19.26 10.87
N TRP A 202 3.34 -18.65 9.76
CA TRP A 202 2.47 -18.38 8.61
C TRP A 202 1.92 -19.67 8.00
N THR A 203 0.65 -19.65 7.61
CA THR A 203 -0.05 -20.81 7.04
C THR A 203 0.52 -21.15 5.67
N ARG A 204 0.61 -22.46 5.37
CA ARG A 204 1.14 -22.97 4.10
C ARG A 204 0.00 -23.53 3.23
N PRO A 205 0.12 -23.48 1.89
CA PRO A 205 1.22 -22.87 1.12
C PRO A 205 1.26 -21.35 1.29
N PHE A 206 2.44 -20.76 1.08
CA PHE A 206 2.57 -19.30 1.14
C PHE A 206 2.06 -18.67 -0.14
N LEU A 207 1.20 -17.66 0.00
CA LEU A 207 0.88 -16.75 -1.09
C LEU A 207 2.19 -16.09 -1.57
N GLN A 208 2.45 -16.16 -2.88
CA GLN A 208 3.62 -15.51 -3.46
C GLN A 208 3.45 -13.99 -3.43
N PRO A 209 4.55 -13.21 -3.33
CA PRO A 209 4.45 -11.75 -3.46
C PRO A 209 3.76 -11.38 -4.77
N LEU A 210 2.80 -10.46 -4.70
CA LEU A 210 2.00 -10.04 -5.84
C LEU A 210 2.90 -9.50 -6.95
N GLN A 211 2.72 -10.07 -8.13
CA GLN A 211 3.36 -9.63 -9.37
C GLN A 211 2.48 -8.58 -10.07
N PRO A 212 3.02 -7.85 -11.06
CA PRO A 212 2.20 -7.05 -11.97
C PRO A 212 1.07 -7.87 -12.59
N LEU A 213 0.02 -7.20 -13.04
CA LEU A 213 -1.13 -7.85 -13.66
C LEU A 213 -0.76 -8.48 -15.02
N SER A 214 -1.62 -9.37 -15.50
CA SER A 214 -1.58 -9.78 -16.90
C SER A 214 -1.89 -8.58 -17.81
N ASN A 215 -1.43 -8.62 -19.05
CA ASN A 215 -1.77 -7.60 -20.06
C ASN A 215 -3.30 -7.47 -20.20
N GLN A 216 -4.01 -8.60 -20.17
CA GLN A 216 -5.47 -8.64 -20.27
C GLN A 216 -6.12 -7.90 -19.10
N ALA A 217 -5.75 -8.22 -17.86
CA ALA A 217 -6.35 -7.57 -16.69
C ALA A 217 -6.02 -6.07 -16.60
N ALA A 218 -4.80 -5.68 -16.99
CA ALA A 218 -4.43 -4.26 -17.08
C ALA A 218 -5.27 -3.53 -18.14
N GLN A 219 -5.53 -4.18 -19.28
CA GLN A 219 -6.40 -3.66 -20.32
C GLN A 219 -7.86 -3.56 -19.85
N GLU A 220 -8.40 -4.58 -19.19
CA GLU A 220 -9.76 -4.60 -18.62
C GLU A 220 -9.97 -3.46 -17.62
N ILE A 221 -9.02 -3.23 -16.71
CA ILE A 221 -9.06 -2.09 -15.76
C ILE A 221 -9.07 -0.76 -16.52
N PHE A 222 -8.17 -0.61 -17.49
CA PHE A 222 -8.07 0.63 -18.25
C PHE A 222 -9.35 0.93 -19.03
N GLU A 223 -9.94 -0.09 -19.66
CA GLU A 223 -11.19 -0.01 -20.42
C GLU A 223 -12.39 0.30 -19.55
N GLU A 224 -12.49 -0.34 -18.39
CA GLU A 224 -13.56 -0.09 -17.42
C GLU A 224 -13.54 1.36 -16.91
N ILE A 225 -12.36 1.94 -16.73
CA ILE A 225 -12.21 3.33 -16.25
C ILE A 225 -12.47 4.35 -17.37
N THR A 226 -11.96 4.09 -18.57
CA THR A 226 -12.03 5.05 -19.69
C THR A 226 -13.30 4.93 -20.54
N ASP A 227 -14.10 3.88 -20.33
CA ASP A 227 -15.25 3.51 -21.18
C ASP A 227 -14.87 3.43 -22.68
N ASP A 228 -13.61 3.08 -22.98
CA ASP A 228 -13.08 2.96 -24.34
C ASP A 228 -12.55 1.54 -24.62
N PRO A 229 -13.41 0.63 -25.14
CA PRO A 229 -13.03 -0.75 -25.42
C PRO A 229 -12.20 -0.90 -26.70
N TYR A 230 -11.97 0.17 -27.47
CA TYR A 230 -11.30 0.05 -28.76
C TYR A 230 -9.77 0.00 -28.60
N PRO A 231 -9.08 -0.91 -29.32
CA PRO A 231 -7.63 -0.95 -29.29
C PRO A 231 -7.05 0.22 -30.08
N SER A 232 -6.00 0.83 -29.54
CA SER A 232 -5.19 1.83 -30.23
C SER A 232 -3.70 1.67 -29.91
N ASP A 233 -2.83 2.07 -30.84
CA ASP A 233 -1.39 2.03 -30.62
C ASP A 233 -0.97 2.93 -29.45
N GLU A 234 -1.65 4.06 -29.25
CA GLU A 234 -1.41 4.99 -28.14
C GLU A 234 -1.73 4.35 -26.78
N LYS A 235 -2.88 3.66 -26.67
CA LYS A 235 -3.27 2.91 -25.48
C LYS A 235 -2.29 1.78 -25.17
N ALA A 236 -1.88 1.03 -26.20
CA ALA A 236 -0.87 -0.02 -26.05
C ALA A 236 0.49 0.55 -25.59
N GLN A 237 0.86 1.76 -26.02
CA GLN A 237 2.07 2.44 -25.54
C GLN A 237 1.96 2.85 -24.08
N LEU A 238 0.84 3.45 -23.67
CA LEU A 238 0.58 3.84 -22.28
C LEU A 238 0.63 2.64 -21.33
N LEU A 239 -0.07 1.56 -21.66
CA LEU A 239 -0.05 0.33 -20.85
C LEU A 239 1.35 -0.29 -20.74
N LYS A 240 2.20 -0.16 -21.77
CA LYS A 240 3.60 -0.59 -21.66
C LYS A 240 4.38 0.21 -20.62
N PHE A 241 4.09 1.51 -20.44
CA PHE A 241 4.77 2.34 -19.46
C PHE A 241 4.41 2.02 -18.02
N THR A 242 3.21 1.49 -17.78
CA THR A 242 2.79 1.05 -16.44
C THR A 242 3.42 -0.29 -16.06
N GLU A 243 3.92 -1.06 -17.03
CA GLU A 243 4.32 -2.47 -16.90
C GLU A 243 3.31 -3.28 -16.07
N ASN A 244 2.02 -3.03 -16.31
CA ASN A 244 0.88 -3.65 -15.64
C ASN A 244 0.87 -3.52 -14.10
N MET A 245 1.56 -2.52 -13.54
CA MET A 245 1.42 -2.18 -12.13
C MET A 245 0.01 -1.62 -11.89
N PRO A 246 -0.82 -2.25 -11.02
CA PRO A 246 -2.22 -1.86 -10.83
C PRO A 246 -2.43 -0.36 -10.57
N LEU A 247 -1.68 0.22 -9.63
CA LEU A 247 -1.80 1.65 -9.32
C LEU A 247 -1.42 2.55 -10.51
N ALA A 248 -0.40 2.19 -11.28
CA ALA A 248 -0.01 2.96 -12.45
C ALA A 248 -1.05 2.86 -13.57
N VAL A 249 -1.65 1.68 -13.77
CA VAL A 249 -2.77 1.48 -14.72
C VAL A 249 -3.97 2.32 -14.32
N ASP A 250 -4.38 2.26 -13.05
CA ASP A 250 -5.52 3.00 -12.51
C ASP A 250 -5.35 4.51 -12.66
N LEU A 251 -4.22 5.07 -12.22
CA LEU A 251 -3.93 6.50 -12.33
C LEU A 251 -3.85 6.96 -13.78
N MET A 252 -3.22 6.16 -14.64
CA MET A 252 -3.09 6.50 -16.06
C MET A 252 -4.44 6.48 -16.76
N ALA A 253 -5.32 5.53 -16.44
CA ALA A 253 -6.65 5.43 -17.00
C ALA A 253 -7.53 6.62 -16.58
N HIS A 254 -7.52 7.02 -15.30
CA HIS A 254 -8.27 8.20 -14.83
C HIS A 254 -7.76 9.50 -15.45
N LEU A 255 -6.45 9.64 -15.68
CA LEU A 255 -5.92 10.79 -16.42
C LEU A 255 -6.38 10.80 -17.87
N VAL A 256 -6.49 9.64 -18.52
CA VAL A 256 -6.98 9.54 -19.90
C VAL A 256 -8.47 9.87 -19.98
N ASP A 257 -9.27 9.40 -19.03
CA ASP A 257 -10.69 9.75 -18.91
C ASP A 257 -10.88 11.28 -18.80
N TYR A 258 -10.01 11.97 -18.07
CA TYR A 258 -10.09 13.42 -17.87
C TYR A 258 -9.44 14.27 -18.97
N GLU A 259 -8.22 13.94 -19.42
CA GLU A 259 -7.41 14.78 -20.32
C GLU A 259 -7.37 14.29 -21.78
N GLY A 260 -7.80 13.05 -22.02
CA GLY A 260 -7.73 12.38 -23.32
C GLY A 260 -6.39 11.70 -23.60
N LEU A 261 -6.46 10.60 -24.37
CA LEU A 261 -5.34 9.67 -24.59
C LEU A 261 -4.06 10.33 -25.14
N THR A 262 -4.19 11.12 -26.20
CA THR A 262 -3.06 11.76 -26.88
C THR A 262 -2.34 12.77 -25.97
N ASN A 263 -3.08 13.50 -25.14
CA ASN A 263 -2.51 14.48 -24.21
C ASN A 263 -1.72 13.80 -23.10
N VAL A 264 -2.28 12.75 -22.49
CA VAL A 264 -1.60 11.98 -21.45
C VAL A 264 -0.34 11.31 -22.00
N LEU A 265 -0.39 10.78 -23.22
CA LEU A 265 0.79 10.20 -23.87
C LEU A 265 1.89 11.24 -24.12
N ALA A 266 1.53 12.45 -24.57
CA ALA A 266 2.49 13.54 -24.73
C ALA A 266 3.09 13.98 -23.38
N ARG A 267 2.26 14.09 -22.34
CA ARG A 267 2.66 14.48 -20.99
C ARG A 267 3.58 13.44 -20.34
N TRP A 268 3.25 12.15 -20.45
CA TRP A 268 4.12 11.07 -19.97
C TRP A 268 5.50 11.14 -20.63
N ARG A 269 5.59 11.42 -21.93
CA ARG A 269 6.89 11.55 -22.62
C ARG A 269 7.74 12.70 -22.08
N ALA A 270 7.11 13.77 -21.59
CA ALA A 270 7.78 14.95 -21.04
C ALA A 270 8.10 14.80 -19.53
N GLU A 271 7.16 14.29 -18.74
CA GLU A 271 7.16 14.35 -17.28
C GLU A 271 7.37 12.98 -16.61
N LYS A 272 7.26 11.86 -17.35
CA LYS A 272 7.43 10.49 -16.85
C LYS A 272 6.48 10.20 -15.67
N THR A 273 6.98 9.65 -14.57
CA THR A 273 6.12 9.29 -13.42
C THR A 273 5.47 10.48 -12.74
N ALA A 274 6.01 11.70 -12.90
CA ALA A 274 5.37 12.90 -12.37
C ALA A 274 3.99 13.16 -12.99
N THR A 275 3.70 12.58 -14.16
CA THR A 275 2.34 12.58 -14.73
C THR A 275 1.33 11.89 -13.81
N LEU A 276 1.74 10.85 -13.07
CA LEU A 276 0.90 10.02 -12.19
C LEU A 276 0.93 10.50 -10.72
N SER A 277 1.31 11.76 -10.48
CA SER A 277 1.53 12.32 -9.13
C SER A 277 0.59 13.49 -8.80
N THR A 278 -0.55 13.56 -9.47
CA THR A 278 -1.50 14.69 -9.40
C THR A 278 -2.46 14.64 -8.20
N GLY A 279 -2.47 13.56 -7.43
CA GLY A 279 -3.36 13.38 -6.27
C GLY A 279 -2.84 14.03 -4.97
N TYR A 280 -3.77 14.53 -4.15
CA TYR A 280 -3.51 15.01 -2.78
C TYR A 280 -3.27 13.88 -1.77
N ASP A 281 -3.82 12.68 -2.01
CA ASP A 281 -3.67 11.51 -1.15
C ASP A 281 -2.45 10.66 -1.60
N ARG A 282 -1.61 10.28 -0.63
CA ARG A 282 -0.33 9.56 -0.85
C ARG A 282 -0.55 8.19 -1.48
N ASN A 283 -1.68 7.54 -1.19
CA ASN A 283 -2.05 6.23 -1.73
C ASN A 283 -2.57 6.30 -3.18
N SER A 284 -2.89 7.50 -3.65
CA SER A 284 -3.24 7.82 -5.05
C SER A 284 -2.10 8.51 -5.81
N ASN A 285 -0.88 8.48 -5.25
CA ASN A 285 0.29 9.14 -5.80
C ASN A 285 1.40 8.11 -5.98
N LEU A 286 1.74 7.84 -7.24
CA LEU A 286 2.73 6.84 -7.57
C LEU A 286 4.13 7.22 -7.07
N ASP A 287 4.54 8.48 -7.24
CA ASP A 287 5.85 8.96 -6.78
C ASP A 287 5.96 8.86 -5.25
N ALA A 288 4.92 9.24 -4.51
CA ALA A 288 4.90 9.11 -3.05
C ALA A 288 5.04 7.63 -2.62
N SER A 289 4.33 6.74 -3.32
CA SER A 289 4.39 5.30 -3.08
C SER A 289 5.80 4.73 -3.32
N ILE A 290 6.48 5.13 -4.39
CA ILE A 290 7.85 4.68 -4.69
C ILE A 290 8.85 5.29 -3.70
N ALA A 291 8.73 6.59 -3.42
CA ALA A 291 9.60 7.30 -2.47
C ALA A 291 9.58 6.67 -1.08
N MET A 292 8.41 6.27 -0.58
CA MET A 292 8.30 5.55 0.70
C MET A 292 9.07 4.22 0.69
N SER A 293 8.99 3.44 -0.39
CA SER A 293 9.76 2.21 -0.52
C SER A 293 11.27 2.48 -0.60
N TYR A 294 11.69 3.58 -1.24
CA TYR A 294 13.09 4.00 -1.30
C TYR A 294 13.64 4.48 0.06
N SER A 295 12.79 5.12 0.87
CA SER A 295 13.10 5.55 2.23
C SER A 295 13.11 4.41 3.25
N SER A 296 12.79 3.17 2.86
CA SER A 296 12.79 2.03 3.77
C SER A 296 14.12 1.89 4.52
N PRO A 297 14.10 1.69 5.86
CA PRO A 297 15.30 1.42 6.64
C PRO A 297 16.06 0.15 6.23
N ARG A 298 15.40 -0.74 5.49
CA ARG A 298 16.01 -1.98 4.95
C ARG A 298 16.88 -1.72 3.73
N LEU A 299 16.68 -0.60 3.03
CA LEU A 299 17.43 -0.27 1.82
C LEU A 299 18.82 0.28 2.17
N THR A 300 19.84 -0.56 2.00
CA THR A 300 21.24 -0.19 2.28
C THR A 300 21.78 0.82 1.28
N PRO A 301 22.84 1.59 1.61
CA PRO A 301 23.46 2.52 0.67
C PRO A 301 23.87 1.86 -0.66
N GLY A 302 24.53 0.70 -0.63
CA GLY A 302 24.91 -0.02 -1.85
C GLY A 302 23.71 -0.55 -2.64
N ALA A 303 22.60 -0.90 -1.98
CA ALA A 303 21.36 -1.25 -2.68
C ALA A 303 20.72 -0.05 -3.37
N ARG A 304 20.81 1.16 -2.78
CA ARG A 304 20.38 2.40 -3.44
C ARG A 304 21.21 2.69 -4.68
N GLU A 305 22.54 2.57 -4.59
CA GLU A 305 23.44 2.74 -5.73
C GLU A 305 23.14 1.73 -6.85
N LEU A 306 22.91 0.45 -6.49
CA LEU A 306 22.53 -0.57 -7.46
C LEU A 306 21.17 -0.25 -8.10
N LEU A 307 20.19 0.23 -7.34
CA LEU A 307 18.88 0.63 -7.86
C LEU A 307 18.99 1.83 -8.81
N SER A 308 19.80 2.83 -8.46
CA SER A 308 20.13 3.95 -9.34
C SER A 308 20.73 3.46 -10.65
N LEU A 309 21.67 2.51 -10.63
CA LEU A 309 22.21 1.91 -11.86
C LEU A 309 21.16 1.14 -12.67
N LEU A 310 20.29 0.36 -12.00
CA LEU A 310 19.21 -0.35 -12.67
C LEU A 310 18.19 0.60 -13.33
N SER A 311 18.05 1.84 -12.83
CA SER A 311 17.15 2.83 -13.42
C SER A 311 17.48 3.12 -14.89
N ILE A 312 18.77 3.12 -15.26
CA ILE A 312 19.23 3.37 -16.63
C ILE A 312 19.37 2.10 -17.49
N LEU A 313 19.14 0.91 -16.92
CA LEU A 313 19.30 -0.38 -17.60
C LEU A 313 17.93 -1.05 -17.81
N PRO A 314 17.25 -0.83 -18.95
CA PRO A 314 15.90 -1.37 -19.19
C PRO A 314 15.84 -2.90 -19.18
N ASP A 315 16.89 -3.56 -19.66
CA ASP A 315 17.04 -5.02 -19.65
C ASP A 315 17.60 -5.55 -18.33
N GLY A 316 17.94 -4.67 -17.38
CA GLY A 316 18.53 -5.02 -16.09
C GLY A 316 19.87 -5.76 -16.21
N LEU A 317 20.21 -6.53 -15.17
CA LEU A 317 21.48 -7.25 -15.06
C LEU A 317 21.28 -8.71 -14.62
N SER A 318 22.00 -9.63 -15.24
CA SER A 318 22.14 -11.02 -14.77
C SER A 318 23.12 -11.12 -13.61
N ASP A 319 23.13 -12.27 -12.92
CA ASP A 319 24.04 -12.54 -11.81
C ASP A 319 25.51 -12.56 -12.25
N ILE A 320 25.77 -12.99 -13.48
CA ILE A 320 27.10 -12.99 -14.09
C ILE A 320 27.54 -11.54 -14.34
N GLU A 321 26.69 -10.71 -14.95
CA GLU A 321 27.00 -9.31 -15.18
C GLU A 321 27.21 -8.56 -13.86
N LEU A 322 26.38 -8.80 -12.83
CA LEU A 322 26.57 -8.17 -11.51
C LEU A 322 27.92 -8.53 -10.88
N THR A 323 28.36 -9.77 -10.99
CA THR A 323 29.61 -10.23 -10.35
C THR A 323 30.87 -9.93 -11.15
N GLN A 324 30.77 -9.83 -12.48
CA GLN A 324 31.90 -9.54 -13.36
C GLN A 324 32.06 -8.05 -13.67
N SER A 325 31.02 -7.25 -13.49
CA SER A 325 31.13 -5.80 -13.64
C SER A 325 31.96 -5.22 -12.50
N ASN A 326 32.97 -4.42 -12.82
CA ASN A 326 33.79 -3.70 -11.84
C ASN A 326 33.02 -2.48 -11.28
N LEU A 327 31.81 -2.72 -10.77
CA LEU A 327 30.96 -1.68 -10.19
C LEU A 327 31.51 -1.29 -8.82
N PRO A 328 31.53 0.00 -8.47
CA PRO A 328 32.03 0.48 -7.19
C PRO A 328 31.05 0.21 -6.02
N ILE A 329 30.37 -0.95 -6.03
CA ILE A 329 29.38 -1.34 -5.03
C ILE A 329 29.89 -2.59 -4.30
N SER A 330 30.24 -2.41 -3.02
CA SER A 330 30.59 -3.53 -2.14
C SER A 330 29.40 -4.46 -1.92
N ASP A 331 29.65 -5.76 -1.79
CA ASP A 331 28.63 -6.78 -1.50
C ASP A 331 27.41 -6.75 -2.44
N ILE A 332 27.66 -6.67 -3.76
CA ILE A 332 26.61 -6.47 -4.76
C ILE A 332 25.49 -7.54 -4.72
N LEU A 333 25.81 -8.79 -4.37
CA LEU A 333 24.81 -9.86 -4.22
C LEU A 333 23.91 -9.64 -3.01
N SER A 334 24.45 -9.09 -1.92
CA SER A 334 23.66 -8.66 -0.76
C SER A 334 22.77 -7.48 -1.14
N CYS A 335 23.30 -6.51 -1.89
CA CYS A 335 22.53 -5.36 -2.40
C CYS A 335 21.36 -5.81 -3.29
N LYS A 336 21.60 -6.74 -4.22
CA LYS A 336 20.54 -7.40 -5.01
C LYS A 336 19.50 -8.06 -4.11
N SER A 337 19.92 -8.80 -3.09
CA SER A 337 19.00 -9.50 -2.19
C SER A 337 18.10 -8.52 -1.43
N VAL A 338 18.66 -7.37 -1.01
CA VAL A 338 17.89 -6.27 -0.42
C VAL A 338 16.87 -5.72 -1.42
N LEU A 339 17.23 -5.49 -2.68
CA LEU A 339 16.29 -4.97 -3.69
C LEU A 339 15.14 -5.93 -4.00
N LEU A 340 15.41 -7.24 -4.01
CA LEU A 340 14.36 -8.26 -4.12
C LEU A 340 13.47 -8.27 -2.88
N ALA A 341 14.07 -8.21 -1.68
CA ALA A 341 13.35 -8.22 -0.40
C ALA A 341 12.45 -7.00 -0.19
N THR A 342 12.82 -5.83 -0.73
CA THR A 342 12.00 -4.61 -0.71
C THR A 342 11.06 -4.50 -1.92
N SER A 343 11.15 -5.43 -2.87
CA SER A 343 10.38 -5.44 -4.13
C SER A 343 10.53 -4.16 -4.96
N LEU A 344 11.66 -3.46 -4.84
CA LEU A 344 12.08 -2.39 -5.75
C LEU A 344 12.71 -2.94 -7.04
N ALA A 345 13.13 -4.21 -7.01
CA ALA A 345 13.50 -4.98 -8.17
C ALA A 345 12.88 -6.39 -8.11
N TYR A 346 12.82 -7.05 -9.26
CA TYR A 346 12.34 -8.41 -9.42
C TYR A 346 13.29 -9.19 -10.35
N LYS A 347 13.14 -10.51 -10.38
CA LYS A 347 13.78 -11.36 -11.39
C LYS A 347 12.78 -11.62 -12.50
N ASP A 348 13.14 -11.29 -13.74
CA ASP A 348 12.32 -11.61 -14.89
C ASP A 348 12.39 -13.11 -15.25
N THR A 349 11.69 -13.51 -16.31
CA THR A 349 11.68 -14.90 -16.81
C THR A 349 13.06 -15.40 -17.26
N LYS A 350 13.98 -14.49 -17.58
CA LYS A 350 15.39 -14.77 -17.91
C LYS A 350 16.30 -14.70 -16.69
N SER A 351 15.74 -14.62 -15.49
CA SER A 351 16.45 -14.46 -14.21
C SER A 351 17.34 -13.22 -14.12
N ARG A 352 17.04 -12.17 -14.90
CA ARG A 352 17.72 -10.88 -14.81
C ARG A 352 17.06 -10.03 -13.74
N LEU A 353 17.87 -9.34 -12.95
CA LEU A 353 17.44 -8.35 -11.97
C LEU A 353 17.00 -7.09 -12.70
N ARG A 354 15.71 -6.76 -12.61
CA ARG A 354 15.08 -5.61 -13.27
C ARG A 354 14.23 -4.82 -12.29
N SER A 355 14.05 -3.54 -12.55
CA SER A 355 13.06 -2.70 -11.86
C SER A 355 11.96 -2.32 -12.85
N LEU A 356 10.74 -2.16 -12.35
CA LEU A 356 9.61 -1.82 -13.22
C LEU A 356 9.80 -0.42 -13.82
N VAL A 357 9.28 -0.18 -15.03
CA VAL A 357 9.38 1.14 -15.70
C VAL A 357 8.99 2.30 -14.78
N PRO A 358 7.85 2.27 -14.07
CA PRO A 358 7.50 3.35 -13.14
C PRO A 358 8.56 3.57 -12.04
N VAL A 359 9.10 2.49 -11.48
CA VAL A 359 10.18 2.58 -10.47
C VAL A 359 11.45 3.16 -11.09
N ARG A 360 11.84 2.69 -12.27
CA ARG A 360 13.06 3.15 -12.96
C ARG A 360 13.00 4.62 -13.29
N GLU A 361 11.90 5.07 -13.90
CA GLU A 361 11.73 6.47 -14.31
C GLU A 361 11.75 7.40 -13.08
N HIS A 362 11.08 7.03 -11.99
CA HIS A 362 11.11 7.77 -10.73
C HIS A 362 12.53 7.83 -10.13
N ILE A 363 13.23 6.70 -10.03
CA ILE A 363 14.60 6.68 -9.51
C ILE A 363 15.54 7.50 -10.40
N GLN A 364 15.41 7.41 -11.72
CA GLN A 364 16.24 8.19 -12.65
C GLN A 364 16.03 9.70 -12.50
N GLN A 365 14.80 10.13 -12.18
CA GLN A 365 14.47 11.54 -11.99
C GLN A 365 15.01 12.10 -10.67
N PHE A 366 14.89 11.37 -9.56
CA PHE A 366 15.19 11.88 -8.21
C PHE A 366 16.53 11.39 -7.64
N TRP A 367 16.99 10.21 -8.04
CA TRP A 367 18.24 9.58 -7.57
C TRP A 367 19.01 8.91 -8.72
N PRO A 368 19.42 9.66 -9.76
CA PRO A 368 20.20 9.11 -10.88
C PRO A 368 21.56 8.55 -10.40
N PRO A 369 22.19 7.66 -11.18
CA PRO A 369 23.55 7.21 -10.91
C PRO A 369 24.52 8.38 -10.74
N SER A 370 25.42 8.29 -9.76
CA SER A 370 26.56 9.20 -9.64
C SER A 370 27.42 9.11 -10.91
N GLN A 371 27.86 10.28 -11.42
CA GLN A 371 28.71 10.38 -12.61
C GLN A 371 30.13 9.84 -12.38
#